data_AF-A0A5T2WLF9-F1
#
_entry.id   AF-A0A5T2WLF9-F1
#
_cell.length_a   1.000
_cell.length_b   1.000
_cell.length_c   1.000
_cell.angle_alpha   90.00
_cell.angle_beta   90.00
_cell.angle_gamma   90.00
#
_symmetry.space_group_name_H-M   'P 1'
#
loop_
_entity.id
_entity.type
_entity.pdbx_description
1 polymer ?
#
loop_
_entity_poly.entity_id
_entity_poly.type
_entity_poly.pdbx_seq_one_letter_code
_entity_poly.pdbx_strand_id
1 'polypeptide(L)'
;MNENERAVTSVDKTKHLTERPRSEAGVLHSEMNIELHTRYAILLWEGQETEKKEKGRTVRHRRIIGMPFFLHLVGVINGDSYRDNPFADQTMLMLEDEFSRGIEAINGLIKQLDRILQDIPARISLTEVLSVSPVNISVFSRTPVGYRCVWLLVGFDQLALKAFQAYHYGLISRSRRDDFLNQGSRFIRRAYGRALGYRSLPVTRRDVFEKTAVFLDAVKRFGDVEPAVMLGTKRSSFSPPVNRRSIDSLKRGYFEDEKQPEEAVEKVPDNNGSSEYGGAQVLSPLQAEEVLVPDDGKGVQTGDTGIDNDVDIHIDDLSALLPPPVDTEPE
;
A
#
# COMPACT_ATOMS: atom_id res chain seq x y z
N MET A 1 -19.44 -70.99 45.40
CA MET A 1 -20.85 -71.34 45.63
C MET A 1 -21.60 -70.03 45.70
N ASN A 2 -21.85 -69.41 44.56
CA ASN A 2 -23.03 -69.57 43.68
C ASN A 2 -24.27 -68.95 44.28
N GLU A 3 -24.60 -67.74 43.86
CA GLU A 3 -25.98 -67.25 43.84
C GLU A 3 -26.16 -66.15 42.79
N ASN A 4 -27.21 -66.35 41.98
CA ASN A 4 -27.88 -65.43 41.04
C ASN A 4 -27.26 -65.08 39.68
N GLU A 5 -27.48 -65.99 38.74
CA GLU A 5 -28.00 -65.63 37.41
C GLU A 5 -29.46 -65.18 37.51
N ARG A 6 -29.76 -63.95 37.07
CA ARG A 6 -31.02 -63.62 36.39
C ARG A 6 -30.76 -62.59 35.30
N ALA A 7 -31.09 -63.01 34.08
CA ALA A 7 -30.99 -62.23 32.88
C ALA A 7 -32.22 -61.32 32.67
N VAL A 8 -31.97 -60.26 31.91
CA VAL A 8 -32.89 -59.44 31.11
C VAL A 8 -33.81 -58.46 31.85
N THR A 9 -33.45 -57.17 31.79
CA THR A 9 -34.43 -56.11 31.48
C THR A 9 -33.76 -54.98 30.69
N SER A 10 -34.22 -54.85 29.44
CA SER A 10 -34.64 -53.58 28.84
C SER A 10 -33.64 -52.43 28.68
N VAL A 11 -33.15 -52.31 27.43
CA VAL A 11 -33.09 -51.09 26.61
C VAL A 11 -33.01 -49.76 27.36
N ASP A 12 -31.85 -49.12 27.32
CA ASP A 12 -31.79 -47.66 27.17
C ASP A 12 -30.55 -47.25 26.34
N LYS A 13 -30.58 -47.64 25.06
CA LYS A 13 -29.77 -46.99 24.03
C LYS A 13 -30.44 -45.64 23.72
N THR A 14 -30.04 -44.55 24.36
CA THR A 14 -30.00 -43.20 23.77
C THR A 14 -29.62 -42.15 24.81
N LYS A 15 -28.32 -41.91 25.01
CA LYS A 15 -27.79 -40.56 25.31
C LYS A 15 -26.43 -40.35 24.63
N HIS A 16 -26.35 -40.64 23.33
CA HIS A 16 -25.47 -39.85 22.47
C HIS A 16 -26.27 -38.63 22.03
N LEU A 17 -26.37 -37.64 22.93
CA LEU A 17 -26.65 -36.28 22.47
C LEU A 17 -25.43 -35.90 21.65
N THR A 18 -25.65 -35.88 20.35
CA THR A 18 -24.73 -35.52 19.30
C THR A 18 -24.31 -34.06 19.53
N GLU A 19 -23.23 -33.86 20.26
CA GLU A 19 -22.41 -32.66 20.06
C GLU A 19 -21.86 -32.75 18.64
N ARG A 20 -22.61 -32.20 17.68
CA ARG A 20 -22.03 -31.88 16.38
C ARG A 20 -20.92 -30.86 16.67
N PRO A 21 -19.64 -31.15 16.38
CA PRO A 21 -18.61 -30.14 16.54
C PRO A 21 -19.04 -28.97 15.67
N ARG A 22 -19.18 -27.78 16.27
CA ARG A 22 -19.41 -26.57 15.49
C ARG A 22 -18.26 -26.49 14.51
N SER A 23 -18.58 -26.42 13.21
CA SER A 23 -17.60 -26.04 12.20
C SER A 23 -17.28 -24.56 12.39
N GLU A 24 -16.50 -24.25 13.43
CA GLU A 24 -15.90 -22.94 13.63
C GLU A 24 -14.63 -22.91 12.80
N ALA A 25 -14.57 -21.99 11.83
CA ALA A 25 -13.38 -21.77 11.04
C ALA A 25 -12.23 -21.30 11.94
N GLY A 26 -11.03 -21.84 11.74
CA GLY A 26 -9.83 -21.43 12.45
C GLY A 26 -9.37 -20.01 12.08
N VAL A 27 -8.33 -19.52 12.77
CA VAL A 27 -7.73 -18.22 12.48
C VAL A 27 -7.16 -18.20 11.05
N LEU A 28 -7.52 -17.18 10.28
CA LEU A 28 -6.96 -16.98 8.95
C LEU A 28 -5.47 -16.63 9.05
N HIS A 29 -4.63 -17.42 8.38
CA HIS A 29 -3.19 -17.19 8.29
C HIS A 29 -2.79 -17.05 6.83
N SER A 30 -1.99 -16.03 6.52
CA SER A 30 -1.43 -15.81 5.19
C SER A 30 -0.06 -15.14 5.36
N GLU A 31 0.93 -15.68 4.65
CA GLU A 31 2.27 -15.09 4.54
C GLU A 31 2.41 -14.47 3.16
N MET A 32 2.96 -13.25 3.09
CA MET A 32 3.27 -12.60 1.83
C MET A 32 4.78 -12.66 1.61
N ASN A 33 5.21 -13.26 0.50
CA ASN A 33 6.60 -13.27 0.08
C ASN A 33 6.74 -12.46 -1.21
N ILE A 34 7.84 -11.73 -1.35
CA ILE A 34 8.19 -10.99 -2.57
C ILE A 34 9.60 -11.34 -3.01
N GLU A 35 9.84 -11.24 -4.31
CA GLU A 35 11.16 -11.34 -4.93
C GLU A 35 11.56 -9.95 -5.43
N LEU A 36 12.75 -9.49 -5.01
CA LEU A 36 13.34 -8.24 -5.50
C LEU A 36 14.53 -8.58 -6.41
N HIS A 37 14.46 -8.14 -7.66
CA HIS A 37 15.45 -8.45 -8.68
C HIS A 37 16.48 -7.33 -8.86
N THR A 38 16.12 -6.06 -8.62
CA THR A 38 17.04 -4.94 -8.82
C THR A 38 17.66 -4.44 -7.53
N ARG A 39 18.94 -4.06 -7.61
CA ARG A 39 19.65 -3.38 -6.51
C ARG A 39 18.93 -2.10 -6.05
N TYR A 40 18.21 -1.43 -6.96
CA TYR A 40 17.44 -0.23 -6.64
C TYR A 40 16.27 -0.52 -5.71
N ALA A 41 15.50 -1.58 -5.96
CA ALA A 41 14.42 -1.99 -5.09
C ALA A 41 14.95 -2.53 -3.74
N ILE A 42 16.04 -3.32 -3.78
CA ILE A 42 16.71 -3.83 -2.57
C ILE A 42 17.16 -2.67 -1.67
N LEU A 43 17.78 -1.62 -2.23
CA LEU A 43 18.20 -0.44 -1.45
C LEU A 43 17.02 0.36 -0.87
N LEU A 44 15.87 0.39 -1.56
CA LEU A 44 14.66 1.01 -1.00
C LEU A 44 14.01 0.15 0.10
N TRP A 45 14.21 -1.17 0.03
CA TRP A 45 13.82 -2.10 1.08
C TRP A 45 14.70 -1.94 2.32
N GLU A 46 16.01 -2.06 2.16
CA GLU A 46 16.98 -2.00 3.26
C GLU A 46 17.09 -0.58 3.85
N GLY A 47 16.98 0.43 3.00
CA GLY A 47 17.29 1.81 3.33
C GLY A 47 18.75 2.16 3.06
N GLN A 48 19.11 3.42 3.29
CA GLN A 48 20.46 3.92 3.05
C GLN A 48 20.99 4.67 4.26
N GLU A 49 22.14 4.23 4.77
CA GLU A 49 22.92 4.91 5.79
C GLU A 49 24.06 5.69 5.13
N THR A 50 24.33 6.89 5.65
CA THR A 50 25.46 7.72 5.23
C THR A 50 26.27 8.07 6.46
N GLU A 51 27.58 7.96 6.36
CA GLU A 51 28.49 8.42 7.39
C GLU A 51 28.84 9.88 7.11
N LYS A 52 28.34 10.79 7.95
CA LYS A 52 28.77 12.20 7.93
C LYS A 52 29.72 12.43 9.10
N LYS A 53 30.84 13.08 8.84
CA LYS A 53 31.72 13.57 9.91
C LYS A 53 31.17 14.90 10.42
N GLU A 54 30.58 14.87 11.61
CA GLU A 54 30.09 16.07 12.29
C GLU A 54 30.96 16.34 13.52
N LYS A 55 31.55 17.53 13.61
CA LYS A 55 32.41 17.95 14.75
C LYS A 55 33.48 16.92 15.15
N GLY A 56 34.15 16.31 14.16
CA GLY A 56 35.22 15.32 14.38
C GLY A 56 34.75 13.93 14.82
N ARG A 57 33.43 13.69 14.91
CA ARG A 57 32.84 12.36 15.14
C ARG A 57 32.12 11.89 13.88
N THR A 58 32.30 10.63 13.51
CA THR A 58 31.51 10.02 12.43
C THR A 58 30.12 9.70 12.99
N VAL A 59 29.10 10.40 12.51
CA VAL A 59 27.69 10.15 12.84
C VAL A 59 27.02 9.51 11.63
N ARG A 60 26.38 8.36 11.85
CA ARG A 60 25.59 7.67 10.83
C ARG A 60 24.22 8.33 10.73
N HIS A 61 23.95 8.99 9.60
CA HIS A 61 22.63 9.52 9.27
C HIS A 61 21.97 8.67 8.19
N ARG A 62 20.69 8.34 8.38
CA ARG A 62 19.89 7.69 7.34
C ARG A 62 19.50 8.71 6.28
N ARG A 63 19.92 8.45 5.04
CA ARG A 63 19.57 9.26 3.87
C ARG A 63 18.20 8.90 3.33
N ILE A 64 17.88 7.61 3.33
CA ILE A 64 16.56 7.07 2.98
C ILE A 64 16.23 5.99 4.00
N ILE A 65 15.03 6.01 4.56
CA ILE A 65 14.58 4.92 5.44
C ILE A 65 14.28 3.66 4.63
N GLY A 66 14.47 2.49 5.24
CA GLY A 66 14.05 1.23 4.64
C GLY A 66 12.56 0.95 4.83
N MET A 67 12.02 0.08 3.97
CA MET A 67 10.63 -0.38 4.00
C MET A 67 10.24 -0.97 5.37
N PRO A 68 11.04 -1.80 6.07
CA PRO A 68 10.65 -2.30 7.39
C PRO A 68 10.38 -1.20 8.42
N PHE A 69 11.16 -0.12 8.40
CA PHE A 69 10.92 1.03 9.28
C PHE A 69 9.70 1.83 8.84
N PHE A 70 9.48 1.99 7.54
CA PHE A 70 8.25 2.57 7.02
C PHE A 70 7.00 1.80 7.49
N LEU A 71 7.00 0.46 7.40
CA LEU A 71 5.90 -0.39 7.85
C LEU A 71 5.63 -0.23 9.35
N HIS A 72 6.68 -0.05 10.17
CA HIS A 72 6.53 0.28 11.58
C HIS A 72 5.82 1.63 11.78
N LEU A 73 6.26 2.69 11.08
CA LEU A 73 5.67 4.02 11.20
C LEU A 73 4.18 4.03 10.80
N VAL A 74 3.81 3.38 9.69
CA VAL A 74 2.41 3.27 9.29
C VAL A 74 1.58 2.48 10.30
N GLY A 75 2.17 1.46 10.95
CA GLY A 75 1.54 0.78 12.07
C GLY A 75 1.21 1.72 13.24
N VAL A 76 2.11 2.65 13.57
CA VAL A 76 1.88 3.67 14.60
C VAL A 76 0.77 4.64 14.17
N ILE A 77 0.84 5.16 12.94
CA ILE A 77 -0.19 6.06 12.39
C ILE A 77 -1.57 5.39 12.44
N ASN A 78 -1.68 4.15 12.00
CA ASN A 78 -2.94 3.40 12.03
C ASN A 78 -3.43 3.17 13.48
N GLY A 79 -2.52 2.91 14.40
CA GLY A 79 -2.84 2.79 15.83
C GLY A 79 -3.41 4.08 16.41
N ASP A 80 -2.90 5.24 16.02
CA ASP A 80 -3.41 6.53 16.46
C ASP A 80 -4.75 6.87 15.79
N SER A 81 -4.91 6.55 14.51
CA SER A 81 -6.19 6.62 13.79
C SER A 81 -7.28 5.80 14.50
N TYR A 82 -6.93 4.60 15.00
CA TYR A 82 -7.82 3.77 15.83
C TYR A 82 -8.24 4.46 17.14
N ARG A 83 -7.37 5.29 17.71
CA ARG A 83 -7.65 6.07 18.92
C ARG A 83 -8.33 7.40 18.64
N ASP A 84 -9.00 7.52 17.49
CA ASP A 84 -9.79 8.68 17.11
C ASP A 84 -8.96 9.97 16.91
N ASN A 85 -7.72 9.82 16.43
CA ASN A 85 -6.83 10.93 16.12
C ASN A 85 -7.07 11.47 14.68
N PRO A 86 -7.52 12.73 14.51
CA PRO A 86 -7.81 13.29 13.19
C PRO A 86 -6.56 13.58 12.34
N PHE A 87 -5.39 13.84 12.96
CA PHE A 87 -4.13 14.08 12.24
C PHE A 87 -3.55 12.77 11.68
N ALA A 88 -3.74 11.67 12.42
CA ALA A 88 -3.43 10.33 11.94
C ALA A 88 -4.31 9.95 10.73
N ASP A 89 -5.61 10.27 10.79
CA ASP A 89 -6.54 10.06 9.67
C ASP A 89 -6.13 10.85 8.42
N GLN A 90 -5.73 12.11 8.58
CA GLN A 90 -5.20 12.94 7.49
C GLN A 90 -3.96 12.29 6.87
N THR A 91 -3.04 11.80 7.70
CA THR A 91 -1.81 11.17 7.23
C THR A 91 -2.10 9.87 6.48
N MET A 92 -3.02 9.03 6.98
CA MET A 92 -3.45 7.80 6.31
C MET A 92 -4.06 8.11 4.93
N LEU A 93 -4.92 9.13 4.86
CA LEU A 93 -5.53 9.57 3.60
C LEU A 93 -4.47 10.05 2.60
N MET A 94 -3.52 10.89 3.05
CA MET A 94 -2.42 11.36 2.21
C MET A 94 -1.55 10.21 1.69
N LEU A 95 -1.30 9.18 2.50
CA LEU A 95 -0.55 7.99 2.09
C LEU A 95 -1.31 7.18 1.04
N GLU A 96 -2.61 6.95 1.24
CA GLU A 96 -3.46 6.28 0.26
C GLU A 96 -3.47 6.99 -1.10
N ASP A 97 -3.63 8.31 -1.11
CA ASP A 97 -3.59 9.12 -2.33
C ASP A 97 -2.21 9.07 -3.00
N GLU A 98 -1.14 9.07 -2.22
CA GLU A 98 0.23 8.93 -2.72
C GLU A 98 0.44 7.56 -3.38
N PHE A 99 -0.06 6.48 -2.78
CA PHE A 99 0.04 5.14 -3.37
C PHE A 99 -0.78 4.98 -4.63
N SER A 100 -2.03 5.46 -4.65
CA SER A 100 -2.87 5.38 -5.84
C SER A 100 -2.20 6.09 -7.02
N ARG A 101 -1.72 7.32 -6.80
CA ARG A 101 -0.98 8.09 -7.82
C ARG A 101 0.32 7.41 -8.24
N GLY A 102 1.09 6.90 -7.27
CA GLY A 102 2.37 6.24 -7.54
C GLY A 102 2.21 4.96 -8.36
N ILE A 103 1.23 4.12 -8.02
CA ILE A 103 0.95 2.87 -8.76
C ILE A 103 0.52 3.18 -10.18
N GLU A 104 -0.39 4.14 -10.38
CA GLU A 104 -0.83 4.57 -11.70
C GLU A 104 0.33 5.12 -12.54
N ALA A 105 1.16 6.00 -11.95
CA ALA A 105 2.30 6.58 -12.64
C ALA A 105 3.34 5.54 -13.03
N ILE A 106 3.70 4.62 -12.12
CA ILE A 106 4.65 3.53 -12.41
C ILE A 106 4.11 2.64 -13.52
N ASN A 107 2.83 2.26 -13.48
CA ASN A 107 2.21 1.47 -14.55
C ASN A 107 2.22 2.21 -15.89
N GLY A 108 2.05 3.54 -15.87
CA GLY A 108 2.21 4.38 -17.05
C GLY A 108 3.63 4.33 -17.63
N LEU A 109 4.66 4.40 -16.78
CA LEU A 109 6.06 4.30 -17.18
C LEU A 109 6.43 2.91 -17.70
N ILE A 110 5.93 1.85 -17.06
CA ILE A 110 6.09 0.46 -17.53
C ILE A 110 5.52 0.31 -18.93
N LYS A 111 4.28 0.78 -19.18
CA LYS A 111 3.66 0.75 -20.51
C LYS A 111 4.46 1.53 -21.56
N GLN A 112 5.15 2.60 -21.17
CA GLN A 112 6.04 3.31 -22.09
C GLN A 112 7.27 2.47 -22.46
N LEU A 113 7.90 1.81 -21.48
CA LEU A 113 9.02 0.91 -21.73
C LEU A 113 8.62 -0.32 -22.54
N ASP A 114 7.43 -0.88 -22.31
CA ASP A 114 6.91 -2.00 -23.09
C ASP A 114 6.79 -1.65 -24.57
N ARG A 115 6.29 -0.44 -24.88
CA ARG A 115 6.24 0.04 -26.28
C ARG A 115 7.63 0.18 -26.89
N ILE A 116 8.60 0.65 -26.12
CA ILE A 116 10.00 0.77 -26.59
C ILE A 116 10.60 -0.62 -26.84
N LEU A 117 10.40 -1.57 -25.93
CA LEU A 117 10.87 -2.95 -26.06
C LEU A 117 10.23 -3.70 -27.23
N GLN A 118 9.01 -3.31 -27.61
CA GLN A 118 8.29 -3.86 -28.77
C GLN A 118 8.70 -3.19 -30.10
N ASP A 119 9.37 -2.04 -30.07
CA ASP A 119 9.84 -1.31 -31.26
C ASP A 119 11.17 -1.89 -31.79
N ILE A 120 11.15 -3.19 -32.08
CA ILE A 120 12.29 -3.96 -32.59
C ILE A 120 11.93 -4.66 -33.90
N PRO A 121 12.90 -4.94 -34.79
CA PRO A 121 12.66 -5.67 -36.03
C PRO A 121 11.92 -7.00 -35.80
N ALA A 122 10.96 -7.32 -36.66
CA ALA A 122 10.06 -8.49 -36.50
C ALA A 122 10.72 -9.88 -36.41
N ARG A 123 12.02 -9.99 -36.75
CA ARG A 123 12.81 -11.23 -36.61
C ARG A 123 13.54 -11.35 -35.28
N ILE A 124 13.45 -10.34 -34.41
CA ILE A 124 14.06 -10.31 -33.08
C ILE A 124 12.94 -10.51 -32.06
N SER A 125 13.14 -11.44 -31.13
CA SER A 125 12.28 -11.62 -29.97
C SER A 125 13.11 -11.46 -28.70
N LEU A 126 12.57 -10.72 -27.73
CA LEU A 126 13.18 -10.53 -26.41
C LEU A 126 12.40 -11.37 -25.39
N THR A 127 13.12 -12.06 -24.51
CA THR A 127 12.52 -12.69 -23.33
C THR A 127 12.31 -11.67 -22.23
N GLU A 128 11.55 -12.02 -21.19
CA GLU A 128 11.51 -11.20 -19.99
C GLU A 128 12.88 -11.17 -19.30
N VAL A 129 13.17 -10.06 -18.62
CA VAL A 129 14.39 -9.89 -17.83
C VAL A 129 14.09 -10.19 -16.36
N LEU A 130 14.91 -11.04 -15.76
CA LEU A 130 14.86 -11.35 -14.33
C LEU A 130 16.30 -11.45 -13.80
N SER A 131 16.49 -11.12 -12.53
CA SER A 131 17.76 -11.42 -11.85
C SER A 131 17.96 -12.94 -11.75
N VAL A 132 19.18 -13.42 -12.00
CA VAL A 132 19.59 -14.81 -11.78
C VAL A 132 19.57 -15.16 -10.29
N SER A 133 19.71 -14.17 -9.41
CA SER A 133 19.69 -14.34 -7.95
C SER A 133 18.83 -13.24 -7.32
N PRO A 134 17.48 -13.37 -7.35
CA PRO A 134 16.60 -12.43 -6.68
C PRO A 134 16.65 -12.59 -5.17
N VAL A 135 16.41 -11.49 -4.46
CA VAL A 135 16.30 -11.49 -3.00
C VAL A 135 14.85 -11.82 -2.61
N ASN A 136 14.69 -12.93 -1.91
CA ASN A 136 13.41 -13.38 -1.37
C ASN A 136 13.16 -12.77 0.01
N ILE A 137 11.99 -12.15 0.18
CA ILE A 137 11.67 -11.42 1.40
C ILE A 137 10.26 -11.78 1.87
N SER A 138 10.16 -12.25 3.12
CA SER A 138 8.87 -12.38 3.79
C SER A 138 8.44 -11.03 4.36
N VAL A 139 7.24 -10.62 3.99
CA VAL A 139 6.69 -9.30 4.29
C VAL A 139 5.57 -9.44 5.29
N PHE A 140 5.68 -8.70 6.39
CA PHE A 140 4.61 -8.54 7.36
C PHE A 140 4.29 -7.06 7.57
N SER A 141 3.04 -6.68 7.31
CA SER A 141 2.49 -5.40 7.73
C SER A 141 1.30 -5.59 8.65
N ARG A 142 1.22 -4.76 9.69
CA ARG A 142 0.07 -4.69 10.59
C ARG A 142 -1.13 -3.95 9.98
N THR A 143 -0.97 -3.39 8.77
CA THR A 143 -1.95 -2.49 8.16
C THR A 143 -2.05 -2.74 6.66
N PRO A 144 -3.24 -2.65 6.04
CA PRO A 144 -3.37 -2.72 4.58
C PRO A 144 -2.55 -1.65 3.85
N VAL A 145 -2.47 -0.44 4.42
CA VAL A 145 -1.70 0.69 3.88
C VAL A 145 -0.21 0.35 3.75
N GLY A 146 0.35 -0.41 4.68
CA GLY A 146 1.73 -0.87 4.57
C GLY A 146 1.96 -1.82 3.39
N TYR A 147 1.04 -2.77 3.16
CA TYR A 147 1.12 -3.66 1.99
C TYR A 147 1.00 -2.91 0.66
N ARG A 148 0.24 -1.81 0.61
CA ARG A 148 0.18 -0.96 -0.60
C ARG A 148 1.53 -0.34 -0.97
N CYS A 149 2.32 0.06 0.02
CA CYS A 149 3.68 0.55 -0.24
C CYS A 149 4.60 -0.55 -0.78
N VAL A 150 4.37 -1.81 -0.35
CA VAL A 150 5.10 -2.97 -0.87
C VAL A 150 4.73 -3.23 -2.33
N TRP A 151 3.46 -3.12 -2.71
CA TRP A 151 3.06 -3.20 -4.12
C TRP A 151 3.68 -2.10 -4.98
N LEU A 152 3.76 -0.88 -4.44
CA LEU A 152 4.44 0.22 -5.12
C LEU A 152 5.94 -0.08 -5.33
N LEU A 153 6.61 -0.71 -4.34
CA LEU A 153 8.01 -1.14 -4.47
C LEU A 153 8.18 -2.23 -5.53
N VAL A 154 7.32 -3.25 -5.55
CA VAL A 154 7.36 -4.31 -6.55
C VAL A 154 7.13 -3.75 -7.96
N GLY A 155 6.18 -2.83 -8.13
CA GLY A 155 5.98 -2.14 -9.40
C GLY A 155 7.21 -1.33 -9.83
N PHE A 156 7.90 -0.68 -8.88
CA PHE A 156 9.16 -0.01 -9.18
C PHE A 156 10.28 -0.99 -9.59
N ASP A 157 10.36 -2.16 -8.95
CA ASP A 157 11.34 -3.19 -9.32
C ASP A 157 11.13 -3.68 -10.77
N GLN A 158 9.87 -3.91 -11.16
CA GLN A 158 9.49 -4.24 -12.54
C GLN A 158 9.84 -3.12 -13.53
N LEU A 159 9.59 -1.86 -13.16
CA LEU A 159 9.98 -0.70 -13.95
C LEU A 159 11.50 -0.67 -14.17
N ALA A 160 12.27 -0.89 -13.10
CA ALA A 160 13.71 -0.87 -13.15
C ALA A 160 14.26 -1.98 -14.06
N LEU A 161 13.76 -3.22 -13.92
CA LEU A 161 14.08 -4.33 -14.81
C LEU A 161 13.91 -3.97 -16.29
N LYS A 162 12.73 -3.48 -16.67
CA LYS A 162 12.44 -3.08 -18.07
C LYS A 162 13.32 -1.92 -18.55
N ALA A 163 13.61 -0.96 -17.67
CA ALA A 163 14.50 0.16 -18.00
C ALA A 163 15.93 -0.35 -18.28
N PHE A 164 16.44 -1.28 -17.48
CA PHE A 164 17.74 -1.91 -17.70
C PHE A 164 17.75 -2.76 -18.97
N GLN A 165 16.69 -3.52 -19.25
CA GLN A 165 16.57 -4.30 -20.48
C GLN A 165 16.59 -3.41 -21.72
N ALA A 166 15.79 -2.35 -21.74
CA ALA A 166 15.74 -1.41 -22.85
C ALA A 166 17.10 -0.72 -23.06
N TYR A 167 17.80 -0.38 -21.98
CA TYR A 167 19.14 0.21 -22.05
C TYR A 167 20.18 -0.79 -22.58
N HIS A 168 20.17 -2.03 -22.08
CA HIS A 168 21.13 -3.07 -22.45
C HIS A 168 21.07 -3.39 -23.95
N TYR A 169 19.88 -3.47 -24.52
CA TYR A 169 19.70 -3.67 -25.95
C TYR A 169 19.82 -2.39 -26.80
N GLY A 170 20.24 -1.27 -26.20
CA GLY A 170 20.50 -0.02 -26.91
C GLY A 170 19.24 0.73 -27.40
N LEU A 171 18.06 0.40 -26.87
CA LEU A 171 16.79 1.03 -27.25
C LEU A 171 16.58 2.40 -26.58
N ILE A 172 17.25 2.63 -25.45
CA ILE A 172 17.27 3.91 -24.75
C ILE A 172 18.68 4.31 -24.33
N SER A 173 18.91 5.61 -24.16
CA SER A 173 20.15 6.14 -23.59
C SER A 173 20.23 5.88 -22.09
N ARG A 174 21.46 5.96 -21.55
CA ARG A 174 21.73 5.93 -20.09
C ARG A 174 20.91 6.97 -19.34
N SER A 175 20.89 8.22 -19.82
CA SER A 175 20.11 9.31 -19.22
C SER A 175 18.63 8.96 -19.15
N ARG A 176 18.06 8.43 -20.23
CA ARG A 176 16.64 8.09 -20.28
C ARG A 176 16.28 6.94 -19.33
N ARG A 177 17.16 5.94 -19.19
CA ARG A 177 17.03 4.90 -18.15
C ARG A 177 17.02 5.53 -16.76
N ASP A 178 17.98 6.40 -16.47
CA ASP A 178 18.10 7.05 -15.16
C ASP A 178 16.87 7.94 -14.87
N ASP A 179 16.29 8.59 -15.89
CA ASP A 179 15.03 9.32 -15.77
C ASP A 179 13.85 8.42 -15.39
N PHE A 180 13.73 7.23 -15.97
CA PHE A 180 12.70 6.25 -15.56
C PHE A 180 12.87 5.83 -14.10
N LEU A 181 14.11 5.50 -13.70
CA LEU A 181 14.44 5.10 -12.32
C LEU A 181 14.15 6.24 -11.32
N ASN A 182 14.51 7.47 -11.67
CA ASN A 182 14.27 8.65 -10.84
C ASN A 182 12.78 8.97 -10.69
N GLN A 183 12.01 8.87 -11.78
CA GLN A 183 10.57 9.08 -11.75
C GLN A 183 9.85 8.03 -10.90
N GLY A 184 10.16 6.74 -11.09
CA GLY A 184 9.54 5.66 -10.33
C GLY A 184 9.86 5.70 -8.84
N SER A 185 11.15 5.84 -8.49
CA SER A 185 11.59 5.84 -7.10
C SER A 185 11.10 7.05 -6.29
N ARG A 186 10.75 8.17 -6.95
CA ARG A 186 10.23 9.37 -6.30
C ARG A 186 8.96 9.11 -5.49
N PHE A 187 8.03 8.28 -5.99
CA PHE A 187 6.76 8.01 -5.31
C PHE A 187 6.97 7.24 -4.00
N ILE A 188 7.87 6.26 -3.99
CA ILE A 188 8.24 5.50 -2.79
C ILE A 188 8.88 6.44 -1.76
N ARG A 189 9.84 7.28 -2.18
CA ARG A 189 10.49 8.25 -1.29
C ARG A 189 9.51 9.29 -0.74
N ARG A 190 8.53 9.73 -1.53
CA ARG A 190 7.47 10.63 -1.07
C ARG A 190 6.61 9.97 0.00
N ALA A 191 6.20 8.72 -0.20
CA ALA A 191 5.47 7.97 0.83
C ALA A 191 6.28 7.84 2.12
N TYR A 192 7.58 7.54 2.02
CA TYR A 192 8.49 7.49 3.16
C TYR A 192 8.56 8.83 3.90
N GLY A 193 8.70 9.93 3.16
CA GLY A 193 8.71 11.28 3.71
C GLY A 193 7.41 11.61 4.45
N ARG A 194 6.24 11.22 3.92
CA ARG A 194 4.94 11.41 4.58
C ARG A 194 4.88 10.68 5.92
N ALA A 195 5.30 9.41 5.97
CA ALA A 195 5.31 8.66 7.22
C ALA A 195 6.32 9.22 8.23
N LEU A 196 7.49 9.68 7.78
CA LEU A 196 8.51 10.30 8.64
C LEU A 196 8.08 11.64 9.24
N GLY A 197 7.28 12.41 8.50
CA GLY A 197 6.71 13.67 8.97
C GLY A 197 5.72 13.47 10.12
N TYR A 198 5.16 12.27 10.28
CA TYR A 198 4.22 11.98 11.36
C TYR A 198 4.92 11.70 12.69
N ARG A 199 4.39 12.28 13.76
CA ARG A 199 4.87 12.10 15.14
C ARG A 199 3.70 11.83 16.07
N SER A 200 3.61 10.61 16.59
CA SER A 200 2.49 10.21 17.45
C SER A 200 2.25 11.21 18.58
N LEU A 201 1.00 11.64 18.69
CA LEU A 201 0.48 12.55 19.72
C LEU A 201 -0.89 12.01 20.16
N PRO A 202 -1.18 11.97 21.47
CA PRO A 202 -2.44 11.44 21.98
C PRO A 202 -3.57 12.49 21.88
N VAL A 203 -3.83 12.98 20.68
CA VAL A 203 -4.92 13.94 20.40
C VAL A 203 -6.12 13.19 19.83
N THR A 204 -7.30 13.46 20.38
CA THR A 204 -8.57 12.91 19.91
C THR A 204 -9.46 14.00 19.35
N ARG A 205 -10.48 13.62 18.57
CA ARG A 205 -11.55 14.54 18.14
C ARG A 205 -12.28 15.23 19.30
N ARG A 206 -12.28 14.61 20.49
CA ARG A 206 -12.82 15.23 21.70
C ARG A 206 -11.94 16.38 22.19
N ASP A 207 -10.61 16.23 22.14
CA ASP A 207 -9.66 17.30 22.49
C ASP A 207 -9.75 18.49 21.53
N VAL A 208 -10.07 18.21 20.27
CA VAL A 208 -10.38 19.26 19.28
C VAL A 208 -11.59 20.06 19.76
N PHE A 209 -12.71 19.38 20.06
CA PHE A 209 -13.94 20.02 20.56
C PHE A 209 -13.70 20.82 21.85
N GLU A 210 -12.98 20.25 22.81
CA GLU A 210 -12.67 20.89 24.10
C GLU A 210 -11.55 21.95 23.99
N LYS A 211 -10.91 22.07 22.82
CA LYS A 211 -9.76 22.96 22.55
C LYS A 211 -8.63 22.78 23.59
N THR A 212 -8.34 21.52 23.94
CA THR A 212 -7.32 21.17 24.93
C THR A 212 -5.92 21.62 24.50
N ALA A 213 -5.00 21.84 25.45
CA ALA A 213 -3.61 22.17 25.17
C ALA A 213 -2.92 21.16 24.22
N VAL A 214 -3.28 19.88 24.30
CA VAL A 214 -2.77 18.81 23.40
C VAL A 214 -3.18 19.05 21.95
N PHE A 215 -4.41 19.53 21.71
CA PHE A 215 -4.87 19.90 20.38
C PHE A 215 -4.10 21.11 19.84
N LEU A 216 -3.91 22.14 20.67
CA LEU A 216 -3.13 23.33 20.27
C LEU A 216 -1.68 22.98 19.91
N ASP A 217 -1.07 22.04 20.63
CA ASP A 217 0.27 21.52 20.29
C ASP A 217 0.26 20.73 18.98
N ALA A 218 -0.76 19.89 18.75
CA ALA A 218 -0.90 19.15 17.50
C ALA A 218 -1.04 20.08 16.28
N VAL A 219 -1.83 21.16 16.38
CA VAL A 219 -1.96 22.16 15.31
C VAL A 219 -0.63 22.87 15.04
N LYS A 220 0.12 23.26 16.08
CA LYS A 220 1.46 23.86 15.91
C LYS A 220 2.42 22.92 15.18
N ARG A 221 2.29 21.61 15.38
CA ARG A 221 3.21 20.62 14.84
C ARG A 221 2.85 20.15 13.43
N PHE A 222 1.56 19.99 13.15
CA PHE A 222 1.08 19.40 11.90
C PHE A 222 0.39 20.38 10.96
N GLY A 223 0.11 21.60 11.43
CA GLY A 223 -0.79 22.53 10.76
C GLY A 223 -2.26 22.13 10.93
N ASP A 224 -3.14 22.78 10.18
CA ASP A 224 -4.57 22.51 10.22
C ASP A 224 -4.95 21.24 9.45
N VAL A 225 -5.99 20.56 9.92
CA VAL A 225 -6.56 19.36 9.30
C VAL A 225 -7.77 19.77 8.45
N GLU A 226 -7.95 19.12 7.29
CA GLU A 226 -9.10 19.39 6.43
C GLU A 226 -10.41 19.16 7.22
N PRO A 227 -11.39 20.08 7.19
CA PRO A 227 -12.64 19.94 7.93
C PRO A 227 -13.36 18.61 7.72
N ALA A 228 -13.36 18.12 6.48
CA ALA A 228 -13.93 16.82 6.12
C ALA A 228 -13.21 15.64 6.81
N VAL A 229 -11.89 15.73 6.99
CA VAL A 229 -11.11 14.73 7.72
C VAL A 229 -11.34 14.87 9.22
N MET A 230 -11.44 16.09 9.73
CA MET A 230 -11.77 16.38 11.12
C MET A 230 -13.13 15.78 11.51
N LEU A 231 -14.15 15.92 10.65
CA LEU A 231 -15.48 15.33 10.82
C LEU A 231 -15.54 13.83 10.52
N GLY A 232 -14.46 13.26 9.97
CA GLY A 232 -14.40 11.87 9.56
C GLY A 232 -15.24 11.52 8.33
N THR A 233 -15.72 12.52 7.58
CA THR A 233 -16.44 12.32 6.31
C THR A 233 -15.50 11.93 5.18
N LYS A 234 -14.26 12.45 5.20
CA LYS A 234 -13.19 12.08 4.27
C LYS A 234 -12.09 11.37 5.05
N ARG A 235 -11.82 10.09 4.75
CA ARG A 235 -10.80 9.29 5.43
C ARG A 235 -10.22 8.27 4.46
N SER A 236 -9.07 7.71 4.82
CA SER A 236 -8.54 6.56 4.09
C SER A 236 -9.55 5.42 4.12
N SER A 237 -9.69 4.70 3.00
CA SER A 237 -10.49 3.48 2.90
C SER A 237 -9.98 2.37 3.82
N PHE A 238 -8.73 2.48 4.29
CA PHE A 238 -8.07 1.54 5.19
C PHE A 238 -8.05 2.01 6.64
N SER A 239 -8.62 3.17 6.96
CA SER A 239 -8.69 3.66 8.33
C SER A 239 -9.72 2.87 9.16
N PRO A 240 -9.42 2.58 10.44
CA PRO A 240 -10.37 1.93 11.36
C PRO A 240 -11.62 2.79 11.61
N PRO A 241 -12.73 2.21 12.07
CA PRO A 241 -13.98 2.93 12.30
C PRO A 241 -13.82 4.08 13.31
N VAL A 242 -14.48 5.22 13.04
CA VAL A 242 -14.43 6.40 13.90
C VAL A 242 -15.40 6.27 15.07
N ASN A 243 -15.05 6.89 16.20
CA ASN A 243 -15.96 7.05 17.32
C ASN A 243 -17.08 8.04 16.98
N ARG A 244 -18.30 7.53 16.75
CA ARG A 244 -19.49 8.34 16.42
C ARG A 244 -19.78 9.44 17.45
N ARG A 245 -19.58 9.16 18.75
CA ARG A 245 -19.86 10.15 19.81
C ARG A 245 -18.96 11.38 19.69
N SER A 246 -17.69 11.19 19.32
CA SER A 246 -16.76 12.30 19.12
C SER A 246 -17.15 13.16 17.91
N ILE A 247 -17.58 12.52 16.82
CA ILE A 247 -18.08 13.23 15.62
C ILE A 247 -19.32 14.06 15.97
N ASP A 248 -20.28 13.48 16.70
CA ASP A 248 -21.52 14.16 17.06
C ASP A 248 -21.27 15.37 17.98
N SER A 249 -20.25 15.30 18.84
CA SER A 249 -19.81 16.45 19.63
C SER A 249 -19.17 17.53 18.76
N LEU A 250 -18.31 17.17 17.81
CA LEU A 250 -17.70 18.13 16.88
C LEU A 250 -18.73 18.85 16.01
N LYS A 251 -19.72 18.13 15.47
CA LYS A 251 -20.80 18.73 14.67
C LYS A 251 -21.61 19.77 15.46
N ARG A 252 -21.80 19.55 16.76
CA ARG A 252 -22.59 20.41 17.67
C ARG A 252 -21.80 21.55 18.33
N GLY A 253 -20.56 21.83 17.95
CA GLY A 253 -19.91 23.02 18.51
C GLY A 253 -18.64 23.47 17.83
N TYR A 254 -18.05 22.65 16.95
CA TYR A 254 -16.93 23.08 16.12
C TYR A 254 -17.36 23.61 14.75
N PHE A 255 -18.51 23.15 14.24
CA PHE A 255 -19.02 23.48 12.90
C PHE A 255 -20.45 24.05 12.91
N GLU A 256 -21.01 24.43 14.07
CA GLU A 256 -22.36 25.01 14.14
C GLU A 256 -22.46 26.38 13.40
N ASP A 257 -21.34 27.09 13.26
CA ASP A 257 -21.28 28.36 12.52
C ASP A 257 -21.17 28.18 11.00
N GLU A 258 -20.82 26.98 10.51
CA GLU A 258 -20.88 26.62 9.10
C GLU A 258 -22.27 26.08 8.77
N LYS A 259 -23.24 26.99 8.61
CA LYS A 259 -24.53 26.65 8.02
C LYS A 259 -24.31 25.95 6.67
N GLN A 260 -24.81 24.73 6.56
CA GLN A 260 -24.94 24.01 5.30
C GLN A 260 -25.67 24.92 4.28
N PRO A 261 -25.23 25.00 3.01
CA PRO A 261 -26.08 25.57 1.98
C PRO A 261 -27.34 24.71 1.93
N GLU A 262 -28.50 25.34 2.12
CA GLU A 262 -29.79 24.70 1.91
C GLU A 262 -29.75 23.96 0.57
N GLU A 263 -30.01 22.65 0.60
CA GLU A 263 -30.36 21.90 -0.60
C GLU A 263 -31.56 22.61 -1.21
N ALA A 264 -31.30 23.41 -2.26
CA ALA A 264 -32.33 23.93 -3.13
C ALA A 264 -33.00 22.72 -3.79
N VAL A 265 -34.13 22.31 -3.22
CA VAL A 265 -35.06 21.36 -3.83
C VAL A 265 -35.59 22.02 -5.10
N GLU A 266 -34.89 21.79 -6.20
CA GLU A 266 -35.41 22.10 -7.53
C GLU A 266 -36.48 21.05 -7.86
N LYS A 267 -37.74 21.49 -7.73
CA LYS A 267 -38.91 20.72 -8.18
C LYS A 267 -38.82 20.50 -9.68
N VAL A 268 -38.53 19.27 -10.08
CA VAL A 268 -38.74 18.80 -11.47
C VAL A 268 -40.25 18.74 -11.73
N PRO A 269 -40.79 19.37 -12.79
CA PRO A 269 -42.19 19.22 -13.12
C PRO A 269 -42.44 17.88 -13.82
N ASP A 270 -43.57 17.29 -13.49
CA ASP A 270 -44.15 16.09 -14.09
C ASP A 270 -44.17 16.18 -15.62
N ASN A 271 -43.75 15.11 -16.30
CA ASN A 271 -44.32 14.79 -17.60
C ASN A 271 -44.48 13.26 -17.77
N ASN A 272 -45.74 12.84 -17.75
CA ASN A 272 -46.21 11.52 -18.13
C ASN A 272 -46.03 11.31 -19.64
N GLY A 273 -45.39 10.20 -20.01
CA GLY A 273 -45.28 9.76 -21.40
C GLY A 273 -44.83 8.31 -21.48
N SER A 274 -45.79 7.42 -21.26
CA SER A 274 -45.73 5.96 -21.37
C SER A 274 -45.15 5.42 -22.68
N SER A 275 -44.35 4.35 -22.59
CA SER A 275 -44.52 3.15 -23.43
C SER A 275 -43.76 1.96 -22.84
N GLU A 276 -44.52 0.90 -22.57
CA GLU A 276 -44.09 -0.46 -22.26
C GLU A 276 -43.21 -1.07 -23.35
N TYR A 277 -42.35 -2.03 -23.01
CA TYR A 277 -42.46 -3.43 -23.48
C TYR A 277 -41.41 -4.33 -22.77
N GLY A 278 -41.92 -5.45 -22.23
CA GLY A 278 -41.33 -6.79 -22.00
C GLY A 278 -39.91 -6.91 -21.43
N GLY A 279 -39.62 -7.78 -20.47
CA GLY A 279 -40.16 -9.12 -20.23
C GLY A 279 -38.97 -10.00 -19.83
N ALA A 280 -39.15 -10.78 -18.77
CA ALA A 280 -38.14 -11.50 -18.01
C ALA A 280 -37.21 -12.42 -18.82
N GLN A 281 -36.00 -12.67 -18.29
CA GLN A 281 -35.58 -14.04 -17.95
C GLN A 281 -34.33 -14.09 -17.04
N VAL A 282 -34.51 -14.81 -15.94
CA VAL A 282 -33.51 -15.36 -15.03
C VAL A 282 -32.82 -16.54 -15.72
N LEU A 283 -31.50 -16.69 -15.61
CA LEU A 283 -30.80 -17.99 -15.58
C LEU A 283 -29.40 -17.83 -14.93
N SER A 284 -29.09 -18.80 -14.08
CA SER A 284 -27.88 -18.96 -13.25
C SER A 284 -26.79 -19.80 -13.98
N PRO A 285 -25.62 -20.08 -13.36
CA PRO A 285 -24.31 -20.12 -14.04
C PRO A 285 -23.83 -21.51 -14.49
N LEU A 286 -22.89 -21.53 -15.45
CA LEU A 286 -22.06 -22.69 -15.85
C LEU A 286 -20.60 -22.23 -15.78
N GLN A 287 -19.83 -22.74 -14.81
CA GLN A 287 -18.95 -23.92 -14.85
C GLN A 287 -17.54 -23.61 -15.33
N ALA A 288 -16.59 -24.00 -14.48
CA ALA A 288 -15.15 -23.91 -14.64
C ALA A 288 -14.67 -24.87 -15.73
N GLU A 289 -13.69 -24.42 -16.52
CA GLU A 289 -12.87 -25.29 -17.36
C GLU A 289 -11.43 -25.27 -16.85
N GLU A 290 -10.97 -26.48 -16.61
CA GLU A 290 -9.65 -26.97 -16.23
C GLU A 290 -8.75 -26.92 -17.48
N VAL A 291 -7.55 -26.34 -17.38
CA VAL A 291 -6.57 -26.40 -18.48
C VAL A 291 -5.28 -27.06 -17.98
N LEU A 292 -5.01 -28.19 -18.64
CA LEU A 292 -3.85 -29.06 -18.52
C LEU A 292 -2.51 -28.35 -18.74
N VAL A 293 -1.53 -28.77 -17.94
CA VAL A 293 -0.09 -28.65 -18.17
C VAL A 293 0.34 -29.54 -19.34
N PRO A 294 1.31 -29.11 -20.16
CA PRO A 294 2.31 -30.05 -20.65
C PRO A 294 3.73 -29.63 -20.31
N ASP A 295 4.47 -30.66 -19.91
CA ASP A 295 5.88 -30.71 -19.56
C ASP A 295 6.76 -31.00 -20.80
N ASP A 296 8.03 -30.62 -20.66
CA ASP A 296 9.22 -30.99 -21.40
C ASP A 296 9.44 -30.59 -22.87
N GLY A 297 10.45 -29.73 -23.06
CA GLY A 297 11.08 -29.44 -24.35
C GLY A 297 12.39 -28.67 -24.22
N LYS A 298 13.51 -29.41 -24.17
CA LYS A 298 14.90 -28.94 -24.17
C LYS A 298 15.14 -27.74 -25.11
N GLY A 299 15.67 -26.65 -24.56
CA GLY A 299 16.09 -25.45 -25.29
C GLY A 299 17.53 -25.04 -24.97
N VAL A 300 18.43 -25.37 -25.90
CA VAL A 300 19.58 -24.59 -26.41
C VAL A 300 20.20 -23.55 -25.46
N GLN A 301 21.49 -23.75 -25.15
CA GLN A 301 22.38 -22.73 -24.60
C GLN A 301 22.41 -21.51 -25.54
N THR A 302 21.68 -20.47 -25.18
CA THR A 302 21.93 -19.12 -25.68
C THR A 302 23.05 -18.52 -24.83
N GLY A 303 24.03 -17.89 -25.50
CA GLY A 303 25.14 -17.25 -24.81
C GLY A 303 24.61 -16.21 -23.82
N ASP A 304 24.93 -16.40 -22.54
CA ASP A 304 24.58 -15.50 -21.45
C ASP A 304 25.24 -14.14 -21.68
N THR A 305 24.49 -13.20 -22.23
CA THR A 305 24.85 -11.79 -22.26
C THR A 305 24.20 -11.17 -21.04
N GLY A 306 24.82 -11.41 -19.87
CA GLY A 306 24.34 -10.91 -18.60
C GLY A 306 24.08 -9.40 -18.65
N ILE A 307 22.88 -8.99 -18.26
CA ILE A 307 22.55 -7.57 -18.07
C ILE A 307 23.20 -7.18 -16.75
N ASP A 308 24.37 -6.58 -16.84
CA ASP A 308 25.10 -6.16 -15.65
C ASP A 308 24.37 -4.98 -14.98
N ASN A 309 23.88 -5.23 -13.76
CA ASN A 309 23.33 -4.18 -12.90
C ASN A 309 24.45 -3.26 -12.37
N ASP A 310 25.72 -3.67 -12.51
CA ASP A 310 26.92 -2.98 -12.02
C ASP A 310 27.64 -2.15 -13.09
N VAL A 311 26.93 -1.63 -14.09
CA VAL A 311 27.48 -0.51 -14.89
C VAL A 311 27.80 0.62 -13.92
N ASP A 312 29.09 0.91 -13.70
CA ASP A 312 29.63 1.97 -12.85
C ASP A 312 28.81 3.27 -12.98
N ILE A 313 27.82 3.39 -12.09
CA ILE A 313 27.15 4.64 -11.77
C ILE A 313 27.68 4.94 -10.38
N HIS A 314 28.49 5.99 -10.27
CA HIS A 314 28.72 6.62 -8.98
C HIS A 314 27.35 6.97 -8.39
N ILE A 315 26.84 6.11 -7.52
CA ILE A 315 25.61 6.28 -6.74
C ILE A 315 25.70 7.53 -5.83
N ASP A 316 26.90 8.12 -5.72
CA ASP A 316 27.19 9.40 -5.09
C ASP A 316 26.58 10.62 -5.82
N ASP A 317 26.20 10.49 -7.10
CA ASP A 317 25.59 11.60 -7.85
C ASP A 317 24.11 11.85 -7.49
N LEU A 318 23.61 11.09 -6.51
CA LEU A 318 22.30 11.30 -5.93
C LEU A 318 22.32 12.36 -4.81
N SER A 319 23.41 13.09 -4.57
CA SER A 319 23.39 14.27 -3.68
C SER A 319 22.27 15.27 -4.05
N ALA A 320 21.79 15.26 -5.31
CA ALA A 320 20.60 15.96 -5.80
C ALA A 320 19.23 15.38 -5.35
N LEU A 321 19.19 14.29 -4.57
CA LEU A 321 17.97 13.66 -4.04
C LEU A 321 17.71 13.96 -2.54
N LEU A 322 18.45 14.89 -1.94
CA LEU A 322 18.01 15.48 -0.67
C LEU A 322 16.85 16.44 -0.96
N PRO A 323 15.82 16.53 -0.08
CA PRO A 323 14.87 17.63 -0.20
C PRO A 323 15.65 18.95 -0.12
N PRO A 324 15.23 19.99 -0.87
CA PRO A 324 15.88 21.30 -0.78
C PRO A 324 15.88 21.76 0.69
N PRO A 325 16.94 22.43 1.16
CA PRO A 325 16.94 23.02 2.49
C PRO A 325 15.73 23.94 2.59
N VAL A 326 15.00 23.85 3.70
CA VAL A 326 13.94 24.81 4.03
C VAL A 326 14.62 26.17 4.17
N ASP A 327 14.31 27.10 3.27
CA ASP A 327 14.73 28.49 3.39
C ASP A 327 14.17 29.04 4.71
N THR A 328 15.00 29.07 5.74
CA THR A 328 14.76 29.94 6.89
C THR A 328 15.10 31.35 6.45
N GLU A 329 14.08 32.17 6.21
CA GLU A 329 14.23 33.61 6.05
C GLU A 329 15.07 34.16 7.22
N PRO A 330 16.03 35.07 6.97
CA PRO A 330 16.77 35.71 8.04
C PRO A 330 15.89 36.75 8.74
N GLU A 331 16.05 36.83 10.06
CA GLU A 331 15.45 37.80 10.98
C GLU A 331 15.59 39.26 10.56
#